data_AF-A0A9D4UKS9-F1
#
_entry.id   AF-A0A9D4UKS9-F1
#
_cell.length_a   1.000
_cell.length_b   1.000
_cell.length_c   1.000
_cell.angle_alpha   90.00
_cell.angle_beta   90.00
_cell.angle_gamma   90.00
#
_symmetry.space_group_name_H-M   'P 1'
#
loop_
_entity.id
_entity.type
_entity.pdbx_description
1 polymer ?
#
loop_
_entity_poly.entity_id
_entity_poly.type
_entity_poly.pdbx_seq_one_letter_code
_entity_poly.pdbx_strand_id
1 'polypeptide(L)'
;RGSGYYIDVGASDLVINGDIKLKSGAEVKEIKEKSVIFSDGTEAKADVIVYGTGYGSMNEWAAKLISQEVADKVGKCWGLGSATTKDPGPWERELRNMWKPTQQESLWFHGGNLHQSRHYSLLLALQLKARMEGIPTPVYGLAKVHHIK
;
A
#
# COMPACT_ATOMS: atom_id res chain seq x y z
N ARG A 1 4.70 -8.83 0.05
CA ARG A 1 4.36 -8.67 -1.38
C ARG A 1 2.84 -8.70 -1.50
N GLY A 2 2.21 -7.61 -1.96
CA GLY A 2 0.77 -7.56 -2.26
C GLY A 2 0.47 -7.37 -3.75
N SER A 3 1.52 -7.41 -4.59
CA SER A 3 1.42 -7.24 -6.05
C SER A 3 2.43 -8.14 -6.74
N GLY A 4 2.19 -8.42 -8.02
CA GLY A 4 3.01 -9.34 -8.84
C GLY A 4 2.53 -10.79 -8.83
N TYR A 5 1.37 -11.06 -8.25
CA TYR A 5 0.62 -12.31 -8.43
C TYR A 5 -0.85 -11.95 -8.64
N TYR A 6 -1.52 -12.74 -9.48
CA TYR A 6 -2.94 -12.63 -9.74
C TYR A 6 -3.58 -13.85 -9.09
N ILE A 7 -4.50 -13.64 -8.15
CA ILE A 7 -5.32 -14.73 -7.63
C ILE A 7 -6.42 -14.93 -8.65
N ASP A 8 -6.43 -16.10 -9.28
CA ASP A 8 -7.51 -16.39 -10.20
C ASP A 8 -8.80 -16.63 -9.47
N VAL A 9 -9.77 -15.78 -9.76
CA VAL A 9 -11.15 -15.85 -9.29
C VAL A 9 -12.13 -15.98 -10.47
N GLY A 10 -11.63 -16.39 -11.64
CA GLY A 10 -12.41 -16.69 -12.85
C GLY A 10 -12.05 -15.85 -14.08
N ALA A 11 -11.29 -14.75 -13.91
CA ALA A 11 -10.97 -13.89 -15.06
C ALA A 11 -9.81 -14.43 -15.93
N SER A 12 -8.98 -15.38 -15.44
CA SER A 12 -7.93 -15.94 -16.30
C SER A 12 -8.52 -16.64 -17.52
N ASP A 13 -9.56 -17.46 -17.33
CA ASP A 13 -10.19 -18.20 -18.41
C ASP A 13 -10.79 -17.27 -19.46
N LEU A 14 -11.38 -16.14 -19.03
CA LEU A 14 -11.89 -15.11 -19.93
C LEU A 14 -10.78 -14.43 -20.73
N VAL A 15 -9.60 -14.23 -20.14
CA VAL A 15 -8.42 -13.72 -20.87
C VAL A 15 -7.92 -14.77 -21.86
N ILE A 16 -7.82 -16.04 -21.46
CA ILE A 16 -7.36 -17.16 -22.30
C ILE A 16 -8.29 -17.37 -23.51
N ASN A 17 -9.60 -17.33 -23.28
CA ASN A 17 -10.61 -17.49 -24.33
C ASN A 17 -10.74 -16.27 -25.25
N GLY A 18 -10.15 -15.13 -24.87
CA GLY A 18 -10.18 -13.88 -25.65
C GLY A 18 -11.41 -13.01 -25.41
N ASP A 19 -12.26 -13.37 -24.43
CA ASP A 19 -13.41 -12.58 -24.00
C ASP A 19 -12.96 -11.27 -23.32
N ILE A 20 -11.85 -11.32 -22.57
CA ILE A 20 -11.14 -10.13 -22.06
C ILE A 20 -9.89 -9.91 -22.91
N LYS A 21 -9.87 -8.80 -23.65
CA LYS A 21 -8.71 -8.40 -24.46
C LYS A 21 -7.66 -7.72 -23.59
N LEU A 22 -6.39 -8.10 -23.79
CA LEU A 22 -5.24 -7.50 -23.11
C LEU A 22 -4.49 -6.56 -24.06
N LYS A 23 -4.26 -5.32 -23.63
CA LYS A 23 -3.35 -4.37 -24.30
C LYS A 23 -2.11 -4.22 -23.43
N SER A 24 -0.96 -4.66 -23.94
CA SER A 24 0.34 -4.59 -23.26
C SER A 24 1.38 -3.89 -24.13
N GLY A 25 2.44 -3.38 -23.52
CA GLY A 25 3.54 -2.71 -24.24
C GLY A 25 3.18 -1.30 -24.75
N ALA A 26 2.01 -0.78 -24.40
CA ALA A 26 1.59 0.59 -24.68
C ALA A 26 0.89 1.17 -23.44
N GLU A 27 1.19 2.42 -23.12
CA GLU A 27 0.57 3.16 -22.02
C GLU A 27 -0.62 3.98 -22.52
N VAL A 28 -1.53 4.37 -21.63
CA VAL A 28 -2.61 5.31 -21.94
C VAL A 28 -1.99 6.69 -22.20
N LYS A 29 -2.20 7.22 -23.41
CA LYS A 29 -1.69 8.54 -23.84
C LYS A 29 -2.75 9.63 -23.68
N GLU A 30 -3.97 9.37 -24.11
CA GLU A 30 -5.06 10.35 -24.12
C GLU A 30 -6.41 9.64 -23.95
N ILE A 31 -7.32 10.26 -23.20
CA ILE A 31 -8.70 9.83 -23.09
C ILE A 31 -9.56 10.82 -23.86
N LYS A 32 -10.33 10.30 -24.81
CA LYS A 32 -11.35 11.03 -25.56
C LYS A 32 -12.73 10.71 -25.02
N GLU A 33 -13.73 11.44 -25.50
CA GLU A 33 -15.13 11.27 -25.08
C GLU A 33 -15.65 9.82 -25.20
N LYS A 34 -15.18 9.06 -26.20
CA LYS A 34 -15.65 7.69 -26.49
C LYS A 34 -14.54 6.68 -26.76
N SER A 35 -13.30 7.00 -26.38
CA SER A 35 -12.14 6.15 -26.68
C SER A 35 -10.92 6.48 -25.84
N VAL A 36 -9.95 5.56 -25.86
CA VAL A 36 -8.63 5.70 -25.25
C VAL A 36 -7.57 5.54 -26.34
N ILE A 37 -6.67 6.51 -26.46
CA ILE A 37 -5.48 6.45 -27.31
C ILE A 37 -4.32 5.92 -26.48
N PHE A 38 -3.59 4.96 -27.06
CA PHE A 38 -2.39 4.40 -26.49
C PHE A 38 -1.12 5.05 -27.07
N SER A 39 0.00 4.91 -26.36
CA SER A 39 1.30 5.48 -26.75
C SER A 39 1.83 4.96 -28.09
N ASP A 40 1.40 3.78 -28.53
CA ASP A 40 1.73 3.19 -29.83
C ASP A 40 0.85 3.70 -30.98
N GLY A 41 -0.02 4.68 -30.71
CA GLY A 41 -0.92 5.30 -31.68
C GLY A 41 -2.23 4.54 -31.90
N THR A 42 -2.42 3.36 -31.29
CA THR A 42 -3.69 2.63 -31.39
C THR A 42 -4.79 3.27 -30.55
N GLU A 43 -6.04 3.05 -30.94
CA GLU A 43 -7.23 3.60 -30.26
C GLU A 43 -8.22 2.49 -29.94
N ALA A 44 -8.74 2.48 -28.71
CA ALA A 44 -9.81 1.57 -28.28
C ALA A 44 -11.07 2.36 -27.94
N LYS A 45 -12.21 1.97 -28.52
CA LYS A 45 -13.51 2.53 -28.14
C LYS A 45 -13.87 2.08 -26.71
N ALA A 46 -14.39 3.00 -25.93
CA ALA A 46 -14.82 2.74 -24.57
C ALA A 46 -16.01 3.63 -24.21
N ASP A 47 -17.09 3.03 -23.72
CA ASP A 47 -18.21 3.76 -23.12
C ASP A 47 -18.00 4.04 -21.63
N VAL A 48 -17.16 3.24 -20.97
CA VAL A 48 -16.82 3.35 -19.55
C VAL A 48 -15.32 3.09 -19.37
N ILE A 49 -14.68 3.88 -18.53
CA ILE A 49 -13.27 3.72 -18.14
C ILE A 49 -13.22 3.54 -16.63
N VAL A 50 -12.61 2.45 -16.17
CA VAL A 50 -12.43 2.14 -14.75
C VAL A 50 -10.94 2.25 -14.40
N TYR A 51 -10.60 3.15 -13.47
CA TYR A 51 -9.23 3.32 -12.99
C TYR A 51 -8.90 2.28 -11.92
N GLY A 52 -8.34 1.15 -12.35
CA GLY A 52 -7.74 0.14 -11.49
C GLY A 52 -6.25 0.39 -11.18
N THR A 53 -5.82 1.65 -11.03
CA THR A 53 -4.39 2.03 -10.91
C THR A 53 -3.78 1.81 -9.53
N GLY A 54 -4.54 1.26 -8.59
CA GLY A 54 -4.09 0.93 -7.24
C GLY A 54 -4.09 2.12 -6.28
N TYR A 55 -3.29 2.02 -5.22
CA TYR A 55 -3.23 2.99 -4.13
C TYR A 55 -1.80 3.51 -3.95
N GLY A 56 -1.68 4.81 -3.60
CA GLY A 56 -0.42 5.39 -3.16
C GLY A 56 0.05 4.85 -1.80
N SER A 57 1.31 5.09 -1.46
CA SER A 57 1.86 4.60 -0.18
C SER A 57 1.30 5.36 1.02
N MET A 58 1.22 4.72 2.19
CA MET A 58 0.79 5.40 3.43
C MET A 58 1.75 6.54 3.81
N ASN A 59 3.02 6.44 3.45
CA ASN A 59 4.01 7.51 3.63
C ASN A 59 3.70 8.75 2.78
N GLU A 60 3.32 8.56 1.51
CA GLU A 60 2.89 9.68 0.65
C GLU A 60 1.66 10.39 1.23
N TRP A 61 0.72 9.65 1.80
CA TRP A 61 -0.44 10.22 2.47
C TRP A 61 -0.06 10.97 3.76
N ALA A 62 0.87 10.44 4.56
CA ALA A 62 1.39 11.14 5.73
C ALA A 62 2.06 12.47 5.34
N ALA A 63 2.82 12.49 4.24
CA ALA A 63 3.47 13.69 3.73
C ALA A 63 2.45 14.75 3.28
N LYS A 64 1.40 14.33 2.57
CA LYS A 64 0.36 15.22 2.04
C LYS A 64 -0.61 15.75 3.10
N LEU A 65 -0.95 14.92 4.08
CA LEU A 65 -1.98 15.25 5.09
C LEU A 65 -1.41 15.89 6.36
N ILE A 66 -0.16 15.59 6.71
CA ILE A 66 0.47 16.06 7.95
C ILE A 66 1.67 16.94 7.61
N SER A 67 2.79 16.34 7.20
CA SER A 67 3.99 17.03 6.71
C SER A 67 5.02 16.05 6.19
N GLN A 68 5.94 16.52 5.35
CA GLN A 68 7.09 15.72 4.91
C GLN A 68 7.95 15.27 6.11
N GLU A 69 8.17 16.14 7.09
CA GLU A 69 8.91 15.81 8.31
C GLU A 69 8.30 14.62 9.07
N VAL A 70 6.97 14.57 9.18
CA VAL A 70 6.28 13.45 9.83
C VAL A 70 6.41 12.17 8.99
N ALA A 71 6.29 12.27 7.67
CA ALA A 71 6.46 11.11 6.78
C ALA A 71 7.87 10.50 6.89
N ASP A 72 8.89 11.36 6.92
CA ASP A 72 10.30 10.99 7.07
C ASP A 72 10.56 10.41 8.46
N LYS A 73 9.97 11.01 9.51
CA LYS A 73 10.10 10.51 10.87
C LYS A 73 9.50 9.12 11.04
N VAL A 74 8.28 8.89 10.54
CA VAL A 74 7.63 7.57 10.58
C VAL A 74 8.45 6.55 9.79
N GLY A 75 8.79 6.92 8.56
CA GLY A 75 9.40 6.04 7.58
C GLY A 75 8.55 4.88 7.10
N LYS A 76 9.16 4.00 6.30
CA LYS A 76 8.44 3.05 5.45
C LYS A 76 7.35 2.27 6.19
N CYS A 77 6.11 2.39 5.73
CA CYS A 77 5.01 1.52 6.12
C CYS A 77 5.01 0.28 5.22
N TRP A 78 4.66 -0.87 5.80
CA TRP A 78 4.71 -2.17 5.13
C TRP A 78 6.12 -2.67 4.77
N GLY A 79 6.19 -3.95 4.41
CA GLY A 79 7.44 -4.65 4.15
C GLY A 79 8.06 -5.21 5.42
N LEU A 80 8.87 -6.25 5.23
CA LEU A 80 9.61 -6.92 6.30
C LEU A 80 11.12 -6.68 6.17
N GLY A 81 11.56 -6.05 5.07
CA GLY A 81 12.95 -5.81 4.79
C GLY A 81 13.68 -6.98 4.17
N SER A 82 13.01 -7.66 3.24
CA SER A 82 13.51 -8.85 2.58
C SER A 82 14.64 -8.61 1.56
N ALA A 83 15.30 -7.45 1.58
CA ALA A 83 16.35 -7.06 0.64
C ALA A 83 15.96 -7.20 -0.86
N THR A 84 14.71 -6.89 -1.20
CA THR A 84 14.26 -6.85 -2.61
C THR A 84 14.11 -5.42 -3.08
N THR A 85 14.07 -5.19 -4.39
CA THR A 85 13.93 -3.84 -4.99
C THR A 85 12.76 -3.03 -4.41
N LYS A 86 11.64 -3.69 -4.08
CA LYS A 86 10.44 -3.01 -3.51
C LYS A 86 10.34 -3.13 -1.99
N ASP A 87 11.14 -3.96 -1.35
CA ASP A 87 11.24 -4.12 0.10
C ASP A 87 12.71 -4.17 0.52
N PRO A 88 13.40 -3.02 0.51
CA PRO A 88 14.82 -2.95 0.85
C PRO A 88 14.99 -3.32 2.33
N GLY A 89 16.16 -3.88 2.65
CA GLY A 89 16.52 -4.21 4.02
C GLY A 89 16.67 -2.97 4.93
N PRO A 90 17.01 -3.18 6.21
CA PRO A 90 17.27 -4.47 6.85
C PRO A 90 15.98 -5.23 7.20
N TRP A 91 16.11 -6.53 7.50
CA TRP A 91 15.01 -7.38 7.95
C TRP A 91 14.53 -6.97 9.34
N GLU A 92 13.23 -6.68 9.47
CA GLU A 92 12.61 -6.10 10.68
C GLU A 92 11.85 -7.14 11.52
N ARG A 93 11.80 -8.41 11.08
CA ARG A 93 11.05 -9.54 11.72
C ARG A 93 9.53 -9.39 11.80
N GLU A 94 9.03 -8.15 11.74
CA GLU A 94 7.62 -7.79 11.74
C GLU A 94 7.35 -6.71 10.69
N LEU A 95 6.06 -6.49 10.38
CA LEU A 95 5.67 -5.47 9.42
C LEU A 95 6.04 -4.07 9.92
N ARG A 96 6.62 -3.26 9.03
CA ARG A 96 7.01 -1.89 9.39
C ARG A 96 5.82 -0.98 9.60
N ASN A 97 5.82 -0.28 10.73
CA ASN A 97 4.89 0.79 11.10
C ASN A 97 3.39 0.47 11.00
N MET A 98 3.01 -0.83 10.97
CA MET A 98 1.61 -1.25 10.94
C MET A 98 1.13 -1.71 12.31
N TRP A 99 0.01 -1.15 12.78
CA TRP A 99 -0.68 -1.53 14.03
C TRP A 99 0.14 -1.41 15.33
N LYS A 100 1.25 -0.68 15.28
CA LYS A 100 2.18 -0.46 16.40
C LYS A 100 2.61 1.01 16.48
N PRO A 101 3.14 1.48 17.62
CA PRO A 101 3.62 2.85 17.75
C PRO A 101 4.70 3.16 16.70
N THR A 102 4.62 4.35 16.13
CA THR A 102 5.63 4.84 15.18
C THR A 102 6.64 5.75 15.88
N GLN A 103 7.69 6.15 15.16
CA GLN A 103 8.63 7.19 15.61
C GLN A 103 7.95 8.55 15.79
N GLN A 104 6.83 8.80 15.09
CA GLN A 104 6.00 9.96 15.37
C GLN A 104 5.10 9.66 16.57
N GLU A 105 5.21 10.49 17.60
CA GLU A 105 4.40 10.33 18.80
C GLU A 105 2.91 10.47 18.46
N SER A 106 2.11 9.63 19.11
CA SER A 106 0.66 9.59 18.98
C SER A 106 0.14 9.30 17.56
N LEU A 107 0.93 8.65 16.71
CA LEU A 107 0.55 8.25 15.36
C LEU A 107 0.69 6.73 15.15
N TRP A 108 -0.37 6.12 14.61
CA TRP A 108 -0.44 4.71 14.22
C TRP A 108 -1.05 4.57 12.83
N PHE A 109 -0.60 3.55 12.09
CA PHE A 109 -1.22 3.16 10.83
C PHE A 109 -2.03 1.88 10.99
N HIS A 110 -3.23 1.89 10.42
CA HIS A 110 -4.12 0.73 10.35
C HIS A 110 -4.50 0.50 8.88
N GLY A 111 -4.42 -0.74 8.42
CA GLY A 111 -4.79 -1.09 7.05
C GLY A 111 -4.59 -2.59 6.81
N GLY A 112 -4.49 -2.98 5.54
CA GLY A 112 -4.35 -4.38 5.14
C GLY A 112 -5.66 -4.94 4.61
N ASN A 113 -5.64 -6.24 4.29
CA ASN A 113 -6.86 -6.94 3.89
C ASN A 113 -7.79 -7.19 5.09
N LEU A 114 -9.01 -7.67 4.81
CA LEU A 114 -10.03 -7.91 5.84
C LEU A 114 -9.52 -8.78 7.00
N HIS A 115 -8.70 -9.80 6.71
CA HIS A 115 -8.12 -10.66 7.75
C HIS A 115 -7.18 -9.87 8.67
N GLN A 116 -6.26 -9.09 8.10
CA GLN A 116 -5.31 -8.27 8.87
C GLN A 116 -6.05 -7.20 9.68
N SER A 117 -6.96 -6.45 9.05
CA SER A 117 -7.77 -5.45 9.75
C SER A 117 -8.51 -6.08 10.92
N ARG A 118 -9.26 -7.17 10.69
CA ARG A 118 -10.01 -7.85 11.75
C ARG A 118 -9.13 -8.32 12.91
N HIS A 119 -7.96 -8.89 12.61
CA HIS A 119 -7.05 -9.38 13.64
C HIS A 119 -6.43 -8.23 14.45
N TYR A 120 -5.92 -7.20 13.78
CA TYR A 120 -5.15 -6.15 14.44
C TYR A 120 -5.99 -4.99 15.01
N SER A 121 -7.28 -4.87 14.66
CA SER A 121 -8.14 -3.81 15.22
C SER A 121 -8.20 -3.86 16.74
N LEU A 122 -8.41 -5.05 17.34
CA LEU A 122 -8.47 -5.19 18.79
C LEU A 122 -7.12 -4.87 19.45
N LEU A 123 -6.02 -5.37 18.88
CA LEU A 123 -4.68 -5.14 19.39
C LEU A 123 -4.31 -3.66 19.39
N LEU A 124 -4.66 -2.94 18.32
CA LEU A 124 -4.43 -1.50 18.24
C LEU A 124 -5.34 -0.74 19.23
N ALA A 125 -6.62 -1.09 19.31
CA ALA A 125 -7.55 -0.45 20.24
C ALA A 125 -7.12 -0.61 21.71
N LEU A 126 -6.66 -1.79 22.09
CA LEU A 126 -6.16 -2.05 23.46
C LEU A 126 -4.89 -1.25 23.77
N GLN A 127 -3.96 -1.11 22.82
CA GLN A 127 -2.78 -0.25 23.00
C GLN A 127 -3.18 1.21 23.24
N LEU A 128 -4.13 1.73 22.46
CA LEU A 128 -4.63 3.10 22.60
C LEU A 128 -5.35 3.28 23.94
N LYS A 129 -6.24 2.35 24.28
CA LYS A 129 -6.99 2.40 25.55
C LYS A 129 -6.06 2.33 26.76
N ALA A 130 -5.07 1.45 26.75
CA ALA A 130 -4.08 1.36 27.84
C ALA A 130 -3.37 2.70 28.06
N ARG A 131 -2.95 3.38 26.98
CA ARG A 131 -2.34 4.72 27.06
C ARG A 131 -3.29 5.77 27.62
N MET A 132 -4.56 5.74 27.22
CA MET A 132 -5.58 6.66 27.75
C MET A 132 -5.82 6.48 29.26
N GLU A 133 -5.72 5.23 29.75
CA GLU A 133 -5.85 4.91 31.18
C GLU A 133 -4.54 5.08 31.96
N GLY A 134 -3.48 5.61 31.35
CA GLY A 134 -2.17 5.75 31.98
C GLY A 134 -1.47 4.42 32.28
N ILE A 135 -1.91 3.32 31.66
CA ILE A 135 -1.28 2.00 31.80
C ILE A 135 -0.01 1.99 30.94
N PRO A 136 1.17 1.65 31.50
CA PRO A 136 2.40 1.58 30.74
C PRO A 136 2.30 0.63 29.54
N THR A 137 2.56 1.14 28.34
CA THR A 137 2.71 0.33 27.12
C THR A 137 4.16 0.38 26.65
N PRO A 138 5.08 -0.42 27.23
CA PRO A 138 6.48 -0.41 26.82
C PRO A 138 6.61 -0.80 25.34
N VAL A 139 7.37 -0.02 24.58
CA VAL A 139 7.65 -0.29 23.18
C VAL A 139 9.02 -0.95 23.08
N TYR A 140 9.04 -2.24 22.77
CA TYR A 140 10.28 -2.98 22.57
C TYR A 140 10.76 -2.81 21.12
N GLY A 141 11.98 -2.31 20.95
CA GLY A 141 12.66 -2.31 19.64
C GLY A 141 11.99 -1.43 18.59
N LEU A 142 11.82 -0.13 18.87
CA LEU A 142 11.37 0.83 17.87
C LEU A 142 12.34 0.83 16.68
N ALA A 143 11.84 0.43 15.51
CA ALA A 143 12.67 0.28 14.31
C ALA A 143 13.34 1.62 13.94
N LYS A 144 14.61 1.54 13.53
CA LYS A 144 15.33 2.71 13.01
C LYS A 144 14.77 3.05 11.64
N VAL A 145 14.76 4.34 11.33
CA VAL A 145 14.32 4.84 10.03
C VAL A 145 15.45 4.60 9.01
N HIS A 146 15.19 3.77 8.00
CA HIS A 146 16.23 3.33 7.04
C HIS A 146 16.06 3.82 5.60
N HIS A 147 15.06 4.66 5.34
CA HIS A 147 14.67 5.08 3.99
C HIS A 147 15.13 6.51 3.62
N ILE A 148 15.73 7.25 4.57
CA ILE A 148 16.33 8.57 4.33
C ILE A 148 17.81 8.36 4.03
N LYS A 149 18.13 8.08 2.77
CA LYS A 149 19.47 8.22 2.17
C LYS A 149 19.31 8.61 0.71
#